data_AF-A0A382JKG9-F1
#
_entry.id   AF-A0A382JKG9-F1
#
_cell.length_a   1.000
_cell.length_b   1.000
_cell.length_c   1.000
_cell.angle_alpha   90.00
_cell.angle_beta   90.00
_cell.angle_gamma   90.00
#
_symmetry.space_group_name_H-M   'P 1'
#
loop_
_entity.id
_entity.type
_entity.pdbx_description
1 polymer ?
#
loop_
_entity_poly.entity_id
_entity_poly.type
_entity_poly.pdbx_seq_one_letter_code
_entity_poly.pdbx_strand_id
1 'polypeptide(L)' 'MDTNIHDALKIIDHRGGQIALVVDGGQKLLGTITDGDVRRGILSGIDVQSPVSMIMNAEPVKAKPSDDRQFIL' A
#
# COMPACT_ATOMS: atom_id res chain seq x y z
N MET A 1 0.15 2.25 14.38
CA MET A 1 -0.14 1.85 12.98
C MET A 1 -1.59 1.42 13.03
N ASP A 2 -2.50 2.36 12.81
CA ASP A 2 -3.88 2.20 13.29
C ASP A 2 -4.88 2.16 12.14
N THR A 3 -4.41 2.37 10.90
CA THR A 3 -5.23 2.28 9.70
C THR A 3 -5.48 0.82 9.34
N ASN A 4 -6.75 0.46 9.23
CA ASN A 4 -7.20 -0.85 8.76
C ASN A 4 -7.32 -0.90 7.23
N ILE A 5 -7.47 -2.11 6.69
CA ILE A 5 -7.59 -2.37 5.25
C ILE A 5 -8.81 -1.65 4.64
N HIS A 6 -9.93 -1.58 5.37
CA HIS A 6 -11.14 -0.90 4.92
C HIS A 6 -10.93 0.61 4.72
N ASP A 7 -10.18 1.29 5.59
CA ASP A 7 -9.87 2.71 5.42
C ASP A 7 -8.87 2.94 4.27
N ALA A 8 -7.93 2.02 4.06
CA ALA A 8 -7.08 2.05 2.86
C ALA A 8 -7.89 1.89 1.57
N LEU A 9 -8.90 1.01 1.56
CA LEU A 9 -9.82 0.85 0.43
C LEU A 9 -10.56 2.15 0.11
N LYS A 10 -11.07 2.87 1.11
CA LYS A 10 -11.71 4.18 0.90
C LYS A 10 -10.76 5.17 0.23
N ILE A 11 -9.48 5.18 0.62
CA ILE A 11 -8.48 6.08 0.06
C ILE A 11 -8.22 5.75 -1.41
N ILE A 12 -8.11 4.47 -1.75
CA ILE A 12 -7.91 3.96 -3.11
C ILE A 12 -9.12 4.32 -3.99
N ASP A 13 -10.33 3.99 -3.53
CA ASP A 13 -11.60 4.22 -4.24
C ASP A 13 -11.85 5.71 -4.52
N HIS A 14 -11.71 6.57 -3.50
CA HIS A 14 -12.05 7.99 -3.61
C HIS A 14 -11.15 8.77 -4.58
N ARG A 15 -9.97 8.25 -4.92
CA ARG A 15 -9.02 8.94 -5.82
C ARG A 15 -8.96 8.34 -7.23
N GLY A 16 -9.75 7.30 -7.52
CA GLY A 16 -9.58 6.49 -8.74
C GLY A 16 -8.15 5.95 -8.88
N GLY A 17 -7.41 5.90 -7.76
CA GLY A 17 -5.98 5.69 -7.72
C GLY A 17 -5.69 4.24 -7.41
N GLN A 18 -4.82 3.60 -8.19
CA GLN A 18 -4.52 2.17 -8.08
C GLN A 18 -3.66 1.81 -6.85
N ILE A 19 -3.26 2.80 -6.04
CA ILE A 19 -2.29 2.63 -4.94
C ILE A 19 -2.49 3.66 -3.82
N ALA A 20 -2.28 3.23 -2.58
CA ALA A 20 -2.07 4.09 -1.42
C ALA A 20 -0.67 3.87 -0.82
N LEU A 21 -0.06 4.96 -0.35
CA LEU A 21 1.24 4.94 0.33
C LEU A 21 1.02 4.85 1.85
N VAL A 22 1.69 3.90 2.50
CA VAL A 22 1.66 3.73 3.94
C VAL A 22 2.88 4.40 4.55
N VAL A 23 2.69 5.36 5.44
CA VAL A 23 3.76 6.11 6.10
C VAL A 23 3.64 6.06 7.62
N ASP A 24 4.75 6.26 8.33
CA ASP A 24 4.71 6.51 9.79
C ASP A 24 4.39 7.98 10.10
N GLY A 25 4.31 8.32 11.40
CA GLY A 25 4.08 9.70 11.85
C GLY A 25 5.21 10.67 11.48
N GLY A 26 6.38 10.17 11.08
CA GLY A 26 7.50 10.96 10.58
C GLY A 26 7.53 11.09 9.05
N GLN A 27 6.46 10.69 8.35
CA GLN A 27 6.37 10.67 6.87
C GLN A 27 7.37 9.72 6.20
N LYS A 28 7.92 8.74 6.93
CA LYS A 28 8.75 7.69 6.33
C LYS A 28 7.85 6.68 5.63
N LEU A 29 8.15 6.37 4.35
CA LEU A 29 7.46 5.31 3.61
C LEU A 29 7.73 3.95 4.25
N LEU A 30 6.65 3.28 4.65
CA LEU A 30 6.65 1.93 5.22
C LEU A 30 6.25 0.86 4.22
N GLY A 31 5.47 1.23 3.20
CA GLY A 31 5.03 0.31 2.17
C GLY A 31 3.99 0.93 1.25
N THR A 32 3.48 0.11 0.33
CA THR A 32 2.38 0.46 -0.57
C THR A 32 1.28 -0.57 -0.50
N ILE A 33 0.06 -0.16 -0.83
CA ILE A 33 -1.09 -1.05 -0.90
C ILE A 33 -1.90 -0.75 -2.15
N THR A 34 -2.29 -1.78 -2.89
CA THR A 34 -3.08 -1.70 -4.12
C THR A 34 -4.38 -2.51 -3.97
N ASP A 35 -5.33 -2.34 -4.90
CA ASP A 35 -6.52 -3.22 -4.99
C ASP A 35 -6.14 -4.70 -5.09
N GLY A 36 -5.01 -4.99 -5.76
CA GLY A 36 -4.49 -6.35 -5.88
C GLY A 36 -4.11 -6.95 -4.52
N ASP A 37 -3.46 -6.15 -3.66
CA ASP A 37 -3.07 -6.57 -2.31
C ASP A 37 -4.30 -6.80 -1.44
N VAL A 38 -5.26 -5.87 -1.48
CA VAL A 38 -6.52 -6.00 -0.73
C VAL A 38 -7.31 -7.21 -1.18
N ARG A 39 -7.49 -7.39 -2.50
CA ARG A 39 -8.18 -8.54 -3.06
C ARG A 39 -7.51 -9.85 -2.64
N ARG A 40 -6.17 -9.94 -2.72
CA ARG A 40 -5.42 -11.12 -2.26
C ARG A 40 -5.60 -11.36 -0.77
N GLY A 41 -5.52 -10.33 0.06
CA GLY A 41 -5.72 -10.43 1.51
C GLY A 41 -7.09 -10.99 1.89
N ILE A 42 -8.15 -10.44 1.29
CA ILE A 42 -9.54 -10.91 1.51
C ILE A 42 -9.68 -12.37 1.06
N LEU A 43 -9.16 -12.74 -0.11
CA LEU A 43 -9.19 -14.13 -0.60
C LEU A 43 -8.40 -15.09 0.30
N SER A 44 -7.39 -14.59 1.01
CA SER A 44 -6.64 -15.35 2.03
C SER A 44 -7.31 -15.36 3.41
N GLY A 45 -8.52 -14.78 3.55
CA GLY A 45 -9.29 -14.79 4.80
C GLY A 45 -8.91 -13.70 5.80
N ILE A 46 -8.16 -12.68 5.38
CA ILE A 46 -7.82 -11.53 6.25
C ILE A 46 -9.05 -10.61 6.35
N ASP A 47 -9.45 -10.30 7.57
CA ASP A 47 -10.56 -9.37 7.85
C ASP A 47 -10.17 -7.95 7.42
N VAL A 48 -11.07 -7.23 6.76
CA VAL A 48 -10.85 -5.84 6.34
C VAL A 48 -10.67 -4.85 7.51
N GLN A 49 -11.05 -5.24 8.73
CA GLN A 49 -10.74 -4.49 9.95
C GLN A 49 -9.31 -4.72 10.45
N SER A 50 -8.57 -5.66 9.85
CA SER A 50 -7.18 -5.92 10.20
C SER A 50 -6.28 -4.76 9.76
N PRO A 51 -5.10 -4.59 10.39
CA PRO A 51 -4.14 -3.56 10.01
C PRO A 51 -3.65 -3.72 8.57
N VAL A 52 -3.42 -2.60 7.88
CA VAL A 52 -2.86 -2.59 6.51
C VAL A 52 -1.49 -3.28 6.41
N SER A 53 -0.73 -3.30 7.52
CA SER A 53 0.59 -3.93 7.59
C SER A 53 0.58 -5.42 7.32
N MET A 54 -0.56 -6.09 7.40
CA MET A 54 -0.67 -7.52 7.09
C MET A 54 -0.63 -7.81 5.59
N ILE A 55 -0.97 -6.83 4.75
CA ILE A 55 -1.14 -7.05 3.30
C ILE A 55 -0.39 -6.02 2.43
N MET A 56 0.19 -4.98 3.02
CA MET A 56 0.98 -4.01 2.28
C MET A 56 2.25 -4.66 1.70
N ASN A 57 2.69 -4.17 0.54
CA ASN A 57 4.05 -4.39 0.09
C ASN A 57 5.00 -3.49 0.90
N ALA A 58 5.71 -4.07 1.87
CA ALA A 58 6.68 -3.36 2.72
C ALA A 58 7.99 -2.99 1.99
N GLU A 59 8.25 -3.62 0.84
CA GLU A 59 9.44 -3.40 0.03
C GLU A 59 9.07 -2.96 -1.38
N PRO A 60 8.45 -1.76 -1.54
CA PRO A 60 8.18 -1.24 -2.86
C PRO A 60 9.49 -0.90 -3.57
N VAL A 61 9.49 -1.07 -4.89
CA VAL A 61 10.55 -0.50 -5.74
C VAL A 61 10.53 1.02 -5.57
N LYS A 62 11.70 1.58 -5.25
CA LYS A 62 11.90 3.01 -5.02
C LYS A 62 12.93 3.50 -6.00
N ALA A 63 12.73 4.70 -6.53
CA ALA A 63 13.67 5.37 -7.40
C ALA A 63 13.91 6.80 -6.92
N LYS A 64 15.13 7.28 -7.12
CA LYS A 64 15.48 8.69 -7.03
C LYS A 64 15.22 9.37 -8.37
N PRO A 65 15.03 10.70 -8.40
CA PRO A 65 14.89 11.44 -9.65
C PRO A 65 16.07 11.29 -10.62
N SER A 66 17.24 10.90 -10.13
CA SER A 66 18.46 10.67 -10.90
C SER A 66 18.61 9.26 -11.46
N ASP A 67 17.76 8.32 -11.05
CA ASP A 67 17.90 6.92 -11.46
C ASP A 67 17.46 6.74 -12.92
N ASP A 68 18.21 5.94 -13.68
CA ASP A 68 17.87 5.64 -15.06
C ASP A 68 16.64 4.71 -15.11
N ARG A 69 15.81 4.88 -16.14
CA ARG A 69 14.57 4.11 -16.35
C ARG A 69 14.81 2.60 -16.35
N GLN A 70 16.00 2.14 -16.77
CA GLN A 70 16.37 0.72 -16.74
C GLN A 70 16.41 0.12 -15.33
N PHE A 71 16.57 0.92 -14.28
CA PHE A 71 16.56 0.44 -12.89
C PHE A 71 15.16 0.32 -12.28
N ILE A 72 14.13 0.86 -12.95
CA ILE A 72 12.77 1.00 -12.41
C ILE A 72 11.81 -0.08 -12.96
N LEU A 73 12.18 -0.76 -14.06
CA LEU A 73 11.33 -1.70 -14.79
C LEU A 73 11.87 -3.14 -14.73
#